data_AF-A0A949MAB9-F1
#
_entry.id   AF-A0A949MAB9-F1
#
_cell.length_a   1.000
_cell.length_b   1.000
_cell.length_c   1.000
_cell.angle_alpha   90.00
_cell.angle_beta   90.00
_cell.angle_gamma   90.00
#
_symmetry.space_group_name_H-M   'P 1'
#
loop_
_entity.id
_entity.type
_entity.pdbx_description
1 polymer ?
#
loop_
_entity_poly.entity_id
_entity_poly.type
_entity_poly.pdbx_seq_one_letter_code
_entity_poly.pdbx_strand_id
1 'polypeptide(L)' 'MSAIDLKSVTSLILGGGRGTRLYPLTKIRAKPAVP' A
#
# COMPACT_ATOMS: atom_id res chain seq x y z
N MET A 1 3.57 31.71 5.56
CA MET A 1 3.35 30.28 5.27
C MET A 1 4.71 29.68 4.91
N SER A 2 5.40 28.99 5.82
CA SER A 2 6.68 28.35 5.51
C SER A 2 6.44 27.15 4.60
N ALA A 3 7.24 27.00 3.55
CA ALA A 3 7.17 25.83 2.69
C ALA A 3 7.43 24.55 3.52
N ILE A 4 6.68 23.49 3.24
CA ILE A 4 6.88 22.19 3.86
C ILE A 4 8.18 21.59 3.30
N ASP A 5 9.13 21.24 4.17
CA ASP A 5 10.31 20.47 3.78
C ASP A 5 9.94 19.00 3.59
N LEU A 6 9.90 18.55 2.34
CA LEU A 6 9.58 17.16 2.00
C LEU A 6 10.55 16.14 2.60
N LYS A 7 11.78 16.54 2.95
CA LYS A 7 12.76 15.64 3.60
C LYS A 7 12.38 15.28 5.03
N SER A 8 11.55 16.10 5.68
CA SER A 8 11.08 15.88 7.05
C SER A 8 9.87 14.94 7.14
N VAL A 9 9.28 14.56 6.00
CA VAL A 9 8.06 13.75 5.93
C VAL A 9 8.42 12.29 5.72
N THR A 10 7.95 11.41 6.61
CA THR A 10 8.04 9.95 6.44
C THR A 10 6.72 9.39 5.95
N SER A 11 6.75 8.59 4.88
CA SER A 11 5.59 7.85 4.40
C SER A 11 5.62 6.40 4.89
N LEU A 12 4.46 5.89 5.31
CA LEU A 12 4.28 4.49 5.69
C LEU A 12 3.12 3.90 4.89
N ILE A 13 3.39 2.83 4.15
CA ILE A 13 2.39 2.13 3.34
C ILE A 13 2.12 0.77 3.97
N LEU A 14 0.88 0.56 4.42
CA LEU A 14 0.43 -0.74 4.94
C LEU A 14 -0.03 -1.64 3.80
N GLY A 15 0.93 -2.16 3.03
CA GLY A 15 0.70 -2.96 1.81
C GLY A 15 0.28 -4.43 2.03
N GLY A 16 -0.03 -4.85 3.25
CA GLY A 16 -0.26 -6.27 3.60
C GLY A 16 -1.67 -6.81 3.34
N GLY A 17 -2.60 -5.98 2.82
CA GLY A 17 -4.01 -6.36 2.71
C GLY A 17 -4.24 -7.59 1.82
N ARG A 18 -4.85 -8.65 2.37
CA ARG A 18 -5.05 -9.94 1.65
C ARG A 18 -6.02 -9.88 0.48
N GLY A 19 -7.03 -9.02 0.52
CA GLY A 19 -8.06 -8.92 -0.53
C GLY A 19 -8.85 -10.22 -0.73
N THR A 20 -9.50 -10.74 0.32
CA THR A 20 -10.22 -12.03 0.31
C THR A 20 -11.36 -12.09 -0.71
N ARG A 21 -12.02 -10.96 -0.98
CA ARG A 21 -13.06 -10.84 -2.03
C ARG A 21 -12.52 -11.02 -3.46
N LEU A 22 -11.19 -10.94 -3.64
CA LEU A 22 -10.51 -11.14 -4.93
C LEU A 22 -9.98 -12.57 -5.08
N TYR A 23 -10.34 -13.51 -4.22
CA TYR A 23 -9.99 -14.91 -4.45
C TYR A 23 -10.54 -15.36 -5.83
N PRO A 24 -9.75 -16.05 -6.68
CA PRO A 24 -8.45 -16.66 -6.42
C PRO A 24 -7.23 -15.77 -6.77
N LEU A 25 -7.44 -14.54 -7.27
CA LEU A 25 -6.36 -13.66 -7.74
C LEU A 25 -5.32 -13.34 -6.67
N THR A 26 -5.78 -13.24 -5.41
CA THR A 26 -4.91 -13.01 -4.27
C THR A 26 -4.34 -14.31 -3.68
N LYS A 27 -4.64 -15.53 -4.17
CA LYS A 27 -4.24 -16.81 -3.52
C LYS A 27 -2.78 -16.84 -3.04
N ILE A 28 -1.84 -16.40 -3.88
CA ILE A 28 -0.39 -16.40 -3.60
C ILE A 28 0.22 -15.00 -3.41
N ARG A 29 -0.60 -13.94 -3.36
CA ARG A 29 -0.13 -12.54 -3.30
C ARG A 29 -1.04 -11.62 -2.48
N ALA A 30 -0.53 -10.51 -1.99
CA ALA A 30 -1.36 -9.47 -1.38
C ALA A 30 -2.18 -8.71 -2.44
N LYS A 31 -3.26 -8.02 -2.01
CA LYS A 31 -4.10 -7.15 -2.86
C LYS A 31 -3.28 -6.11 -3.63
N PRO A 32 -2.28 -5.42 -3.04
CA PRO A 32 -1.52 -4.40 -3.78
C PRO A 32 -0.63 -4.95 -4.90
N ALA A 33 -0.37 -6.27 -4.92
CA ALA A 33 0.39 -6.94 -5.98
C ALA A 33 -0.52 -7.48 -7.11
N VAL A 34 -1.80 -7.12 -7.11
CA VAL A 34 -2.73 -7.36 -8.22
C VAL A 34 -2.55 -6.22 -9.24
N PRO A 35 -2.41 -6.49 -10.56
CA PRO A 35 -2.32 -5.46 -11.60
C PRO A 35 -3.52 -4.53 -11.68
#